data_AF-T5ALT8-F1
#
_entry.id   AF-T5ALT8-F1
#
_cell.length_a   1.000
_cell.length_b   1.000
_cell.length_c   1.000
_cell.angle_alpha   90.00
_cell.angle_beta   90.00
_cell.angle_gamma   90.00
#
_symmetry.space_group_name_H-M   'P 1'
#
loop_
_entity.id
_entity.type
_entity.pdbx_description
1 polymer ?
#
loop_
_entity_poly.entity_id
_entity_poly.type
_entity_poly.pdbx_seq_one_letter_code
_entity_poly.pdbx_strand_id
1 'polypeptide(L)'
;MQRYRESHDFFHALTGLPVVREGEVALKAFEFANTLIPMTGLSMLAVTTLKPQERRRFWSIYLPWALRNGARGRDVINVFWEEQLERDVDDLRAELGIERPPDLRDIRKREREERKRRDEGKRRDEAGTQVA
;
A
#
# COMPACT_ATOMS: atom_id res chain seq x y z
N MET A 1 -4.59 -21.58 -8.74
CA MET A 1 -5.31 -20.29 -8.64
C MET A 1 -6.26 -20.17 -7.44
N GLN A 2 -6.82 -21.27 -6.91
CA GLN A 2 -7.71 -21.19 -5.74
C GLN A 2 -6.98 -20.70 -4.48
N ARG A 3 -5.87 -21.35 -4.10
CA ARG A 3 -5.03 -20.93 -2.96
C ARG A 3 -4.63 -19.46 -3.00
N TYR A 4 -4.16 -18.97 -4.15
CA TYR A 4 -3.83 -17.55 -4.34
C TYR A 4 -5.02 -16.62 -4.09
N ARG A 5 -6.21 -16.96 -4.60
CA ARG A 5 -7.43 -16.17 -4.40
C ARG A 5 -7.88 -16.17 -2.93
N GLU A 6 -7.80 -17.31 -2.28
CA GLU A 6 -8.16 -17.46 -0.86
C GLU A 6 -7.12 -16.79 0.07
N SER A 7 -5.85 -16.72 -0.35
CA SER A 7 -4.77 -16.14 0.44
C SER A 7 -4.59 -14.63 0.25
N HIS A 8 -5.21 -14.06 -0.78
CA HIS A 8 -5.02 -12.66 -1.15
C HIS A 8 -5.35 -11.70 -0.01
N ASP A 9 -6.46 -11.95 0.69
CA ASP A 9 -6.90 -11.13 1.83
C ASP A 9 -5.91 -11.22 3.02
N PHE A 10 -5.24 -12.36 3.21
CA PHE A 10 -4.18 -12.48 4.20
C PHE A 10 -2.96 -11.64 3.84
N PHE A 11 -2.66 -11.45 2.55
CA PHE A 11 -1.56 -10.58 2.15
C PHE A 11 -1.85 -9.10 2.45
N HIS A 12 -3.11 -8.67 2.38
CA HIS A 12 -3.52 -7.35 2.87
C HIS A 12 -3.26 -7.20 4.38
N ALA A 13 -3.63 -8.21 5.18
CA ALA A 13 -3.38 -8.18 6.63
C ALA A 13 -1.88 -8.20 6.95
N LEU A 14 -1.11 -9.03 6.24
CA LEU A 14 0.34 -9.14 6.39
C LEU A 14 1.04 -7.84 6.05
N THR A 15 0.71 -7.22 4.91
CA THR A 15 1.38 -6.00 4.44
C THR A 15 0.81 -4.73 5.09
N GLY A 16 -0.40 -4.78 5.64
CA GLY A 16 -1.11 -3.62 6.16
C GLY A 16 -1.65 -2.68 5.07
N LEU A 17 -1.63 -3.09 3.80
CA LEU A 17 -2.15 -2.29 2.70
C LEU A 17 -3.69 -2.32 2.70
N PRO A 18 -4.37 -1.16 2.66
CA PRO A 18 -5.83 -1.11 2.60
C PRO A 18 -6.40 -1.60 1.26
N VAL A 19 -7.61 -2.16 1.31
CA VAL A 19 -8.45 -2.59 0.16
C VAL A 19 -9.06 -1.38 -0.56
N VAL A 20 -8.19 -0.53 -1.11
CA VAL A 20 -8.53 0.62 -1.96
C VAL A 20 -7.66 0.54 -3.20
N ARG A 21 -8.06 1.16 -4.33
CA ARG A 21 -7.31 1.06 -5.59
C ARG A 21 -5.80 1.24 -5.48
N GLU A 22 -5.34 2.23 -4.72
CA GLU A 22 -3.90 2.47 -4.53
C GLU A 22 -3.22 1.31 -3.78
N GLY A 23 -3.86 0.78 -2.72
CA GLY A 23 -3.35 -0.35 -1.94
C GLY A 23 -3.43 -1.67 -2.71
N GLU A 24 -4.48 -1.88 -3.50
CA GLU A 24 -4.61 -3.00 -4.43
C GLU A 24 -3.44 -3.06 -5.42
N VAL A 25 -3.16 -1.94 -6.09
CA VAL A 25 -2.07 -1.87 -7.07
C VAL A 25 -0.71 -2.06 -6.40
N ALA A 26 -0.52 -1.52 -5.20
CA ALA A 26 0.68 -1.76 -4.39
C ALA A 26 0.83 -3.23 -3.98
N LEU A 27 -0.26 -3.89 -3.58
CA LEU A 27 -0.24 -5.30 -3.22
C LEU A 27 0.05 -6.19 -4.42
N LYS A 28 -0.55 -5.91 -5.59
CA LYS A 28 -0.24 -6.62 -6.85
C LYS A 28 1.23 -6.53 -7.22
N ALA A 29 1.87 -5.39 -6.98
CA ALA A 29 3.30 -5.23 -7.19
C ALA A 29 4.13 -6.12 -6.25
N PHE A 30 3.73 -6.22 -4.98
CA PHE A 30 4.38 -7.11 -4.00
C PHE A 30 4.17 -8.58 -4.37
N GLU A 31 2.94 -8.97 -4.70
CA GLU A 31 2.60 -10.33 -5.12
C GLU A 31 3.38 -10.75 -6.37
N PHE A 32 3.50 -9.85 -7.35
CA PHE A 32 4.31 -10.11 -8.53
C PHE A 32 5.79 -10.26 -8.19
N ALA A 33 6.33 -9.38 -7.35
CA ALA A 33 7.72 -9.44 -6.94
C ALA A 33 8.05 -10.73 -6.14
N ASN A 34 7.10 -11.25 -5.37
CA ASN A 34 7.31 -12.45 -4.54
C ASN A 34 7.00 -13.76 -5.29
N THR A 35 5.94 -13.80 -6.10
CA THR A 35 5.44 -15.05 -6.70
C THR A 35 5.68 -15.16 -8.21
N LEU A 36 6.02 -14.04 -8.87
CA LEU A 36 6.18 -13.92 -10.32
C LEU A 36 4.96 -14.36 -11.15
N ILE A 37 3.76 -14.45 -10.53
CA ILE A 37 2.54 -14.86 -11.22
C ILE A 37 2.15 -13.78 -12.26
N PRO A 38 2.08 -14.09 -13.56
CA PRO A 38 1.90 -13.09 -14.61
C PRO A 38 0.67 -12.20 -14.47
N MET A 39 -0.45 -12.73 -13.96
CA MET A 39 -1.69 -11.98 -13.76
C MET A 39 -1.53 -10.82 -12.78
N THR A 40 -0.72 -10.99 -11.74
CA THR A 40 -0.45 -9.94 -10.75
C THR A 40 0.34 -8.80 -11.37
N GLY A 41 1.34 -9.12 -12.21
CA GLY A 41 2.08 -8.13 -13.01
C GLY A 41 1.20 -7.37 -14.00
N LEU A 42 0.31 -8.06 -14.73
CA LEU A 42 -0.64 -7.41 -15.63
C LEU A 42 -1.60 -6.47 -14.88
N SER A 43 -2.00 -6.85 -13.66
CA SER A 43 -2.87 -6.02 -12.82
C SER A 43 -2.22 -4.71 -12.38
N MET A 44 -0.88 -4.63 -12.34
CA MET A 44 -0.16 -3.38 -12.04
C MET A 44 -0.42 -2.28 -13.08
N LEU A 45 -0.86 -2.62 -14.30
CA LEU A 45 -1.25 -1.63 -15.30
C LEU A 45 -2.38 -0.71 -14.82
N ALA A 46 -3.16 -1.14 -13.82
CA ALA A 46 -4.16 -0.30 -13.17
C ALA A 46 -3.57 0.96 -12.49
N VAL A 47 -2.24 1.05 -12.29
CA VAL A 47 -1.55 2.29 -11.90
C VAL A 47 -1.89 3.45 -12.84
N THR A 48 -2.13 3.17 -14.13
CA THR A 48 -2.52 4.16 -15.14
C THR A 48 -3.93 4.72 -14.94
N THR A 49 -4.71 4.19 -14.00
CA THR A 49 -6.05 4.66 -13.64
C THR A 49 -6.08 5.46 -12.33
N LEU A 50 -4.97 5.48 -11.57
CA LEU A 50 -4.86 6.20 -10.30
C LEU A 50 -4.78 7.72 -10.50
N LYS A 51 -5.07 8.51 -9.46
CA LYS A 51 -4.88 9.96 -9.49
C LYS A 51 -3.38 10.30 -9.58
N PRO A 52 -2.99 11.48 -10.10
CA PRO A 52 -1.58 11.86 -10.23
C PRO A 52 -0.79 11.78 -8.91
N GLN A 53 -1.39 12.13 -7.78
CA GLN A 53 -0.77 12.03 -6.45
C GLN A 53 -0.56 10.57 -6.02
N GLU A 54 -1.57 9.71 -6.20
CA GLU A 54 -1.51 8.27 -5.91
C GLU A 54 -0.45 7.58 -6.78
N ARG A 55 -0.36 7.94 -8.08
CA ARG A 55 0.70 7.43 -8.97
C ARG A 55 2.09 7.80 -8.48
N ARG A 56 2.30 9.06 -8.07
CA ARG A 56 3.60 9.49 -7.55
C ARG A 56 4.01 8.65 -6.35
N ARG A 57 3.09 8.46 -5.37
CA ARG A 57 3.35 7.61 -4.21
C ARG A 57 3.60 6.16 -4.57
N PHE A 58 2.87 5.62 -5.54
CA PHE A 58 3.12 4.28 -6.05
C PHE A 58 4.56 4.12 -6.54
N TRP A 59 5.03 5.02 -7.41
CA TRP A 59 6.39 4.94 -7.96
C TRP A 59 7.49 5.27 -6.95
N SER A 60 7.26 6.20 -6.02
CA SER A 60 8.29 6.65 -5.08
C SER A 60 8.36 5.83 -3.79
N ILE A 61 7.26 5.20 -3.37
CA ILE A 61 7.15 4.51 -2.08
C ILE A 61 6.81 3.03 -2.31
N TYR A 62 5.65 2.74 -2.89
CA TYR A 62 5.09 1.40 -2.88
C TYR A 62 5.81 0.43 -3.81
N LEU A 63 6.23 0.85 -5.01
CA LEU A 63 6.92 -0.02 -5.93
C LEU A 63 8.33 -0.40 -5.43
N PRO A 64 9.19 0.54 -4.99
CA PRO A 64 10.48 0.16 -4.38
C PRO A 64 10.31 -0.73 -3.16
N TRP A 65 9.32 -0.46 -2.30
CA TRP A 65 8.99 -1.30 -1.17
C TRP A 65 8.56 -2.71 -1.60
N ALA A 66 7.67 -2.81 -2.58
CA ALA A 66 7.14 -4.07 -3.09
C ALA A 66 8.24 -4.94 -3.68
N LEU A 67 9.15 -4.35 -4.47
CA LEU A 67 10.29 -5.06 -5.05
C LEU A 67 11.27 -5.52 -3.96
N ARG A 68 11.60 -4.66 -3.00
CA ARG A 68 12.50 -5.00 -1.89
C ARG A 68 11.94 -6.15 -1.05
N ASN A 69 10.65 -6.08 -0.70
CA ASN A 69 10.01 -7.08 0.15
C ASN A 69 9.69 -8.37 -0.61
N GLY A 70 9.25 -8.28 -1.86
CA GLY A 70 8.97 -9.44 -2.68
C GLY A 70 10.22 -10.25 -2.99
N ALA A 71 11.35 -9.59 -3.26
CA ALA A 71 12.60 -10.25 -3.60
C ALA A 71 13.41 -10.76 -2.38
N ARG A 72 13.26 -10.12 -1.21
CA ARG A 72 13.97 -10.53 0.03
C ARG A 72 13.13 -11.43 0.93
N GLY A 73 11.82 -11.29 0.87
CA GLY A 73 10.89 -12.06 1.68
C GLY A 73 10.79 -13.50 1.21
N ARG A 74 10.34 -14.37 2.13
CA ARG A 74 9.97 -15.75 1.79
C ARG A 74 8.70 -15.76 0.93
N ASP A 75 8.52 -16.82 0.16
CA ASP A 75 7.33 -16.99 -0.68
C ASP A 75 6.05 -17.09 0.16
N VAL A 76 5.20 -16.06 0.10
CA VAL A 76 3.97 -15.98 0.92
C VAL A 76 2.90 -16.97 0.49
N ILE A 77 3.00 -17.52 -0.72
CA ILE A 77 2.05 -18.51 -1.24
C ILE A 77 2.16 -19.86 -0.52
N ASN A 78 3.33 -20.15 0.08
CA ASN A 78 3.61 -21.41 0.76
C ASN A 78 3.25 -21.39 2.26
N VAL A 79 2.77 -20.26 2.77
CA VAL A 79 2.32 -20.13 4.16
C VAL A 79 1.00 -20.87 4.35
N PHE A 80 0.89 -21.64 5.44
CA PHE A 80 -0.35 -22.27 5.91
C PHE A 80 -1.10 -21.29 6.81
N TRP A 81 -1.86 -20.39 6.19
CA TRP A 81 -2.53 -19.26 6.84
C TRP A 81 -3.47 -19.68 7.97
N GLU A 82 -4.11 -20.83 7.82
CA GLU A 82 -4.97 -21.46 8.82
C GLU A 82 -4.27 -21.74 10.15
N GLU A 83 -2.97 -22.05 10.12
CA GLU A 83 -2.14 -22.28 11.31
C GLU A 83 -1.59 -20.98 11.90
N GLN A 84 -1.67 -19.86 11.16
CA GLN A 84 -1.12 -18.57 11.58
C GLN A 84 -2.16 -17.64 12.22
N LEU A 85 -3.46 -18.00 12.21
CA LEU A 85 -4.55 -17.10 12.60
C LEU A 85 -4.46 -16.59 14.05
N GLU A 86 -3.91 -17.39 14.96
CA GLU A 86 -3.76 -17.03 16.38
C GLU A 86 -2.41 -16.37 16.70
N ARG A 87 -1.47 -16.34 15.75
CA ARG A 87 -0.12 -15.79 15.96
C ARG A 87 -0.11 -14.28 15.81
N ASP A 88 0.84 -13.64 16.49
CA ASP A 88 1.13 -12.23 16.27
C ASP A 88 1.67 -12.02 14.85
N VAL A 89 1.10 -11.03 14.16
CA VAL A 89 1.43 -10.74 12.76
C VAL A 89 2.82 -10.10 12.62
N ASP A 90 3.33 -9.39 13.63
CA ASP A 90 4.66 -8.81 13.61
C ASP A 90 5.75 -9.90 13.72
N ASP A 91 5.50 -10.96 14.50
CA ASP A 91 6.38 -12.13 14.53
C ASP A 91 6.41 -12.85 13.18
N LEU A 92 5.24 -13.04 12.56
CA LEU A 92 5.14 -13.66 11.24
C LEU A 92 5.84 -12.83 10.16
N ARG A 93 5.72 -11.49 10.21
CA ARG A 93 6.45 -10.57 9.32
C ARG A 93 7.95 -10.72 9.47
N ALA A 94 8.46 -10.79 10.70
CA ALA A 94 9.88 -10.97 10.96
C ALA A 94 10.40 -12.31 10.39
N GLU A 95 9.63 -13.39 10.57
CA GLU A 95 9.96 -14.72 10.04
C GLU A 95 9.97 -14.74 8.50
N LEU A 96 9.03 -14.05 7.87
CA LEU A 96 8.91 -13.95 6.42
C LEU A 96 9.85 -12.91 5.81
N GLY A 97 10.50 -12.07 6.61
CA GLY A 97 11.37 -10.98 6.14
C GLY A 97 10.61 -9.83 5.48
N ILE A 98 9.37 -9.57 5.93
CA ILE A 98 8.47 -8.58 5.34
C ILE A 98 8.37 -7.34 6.25
N GLU A 99 8.80 -6.21 5.72
CA GLU A 99 8.66 -4.89 6.33
C GLU A 99 7.31 -4.28 5.90
N ARG A 100 6.64 -3.55 6.81
CA ARG A 100 5.42 -2.81 6.46
C ARG A 100 5.75 -1.55 5.64
N PRO A 101 4.97 -1.23 4.59
CA PRO A 101 5.07 0.06 3.94
C PRO A 101 4.46 1.17 4.82
N PRO A 102 4.75 2.44 4.52
CA PRO A 102 4.05 3.56 5.14
C PRO A 102 2.52 3.46 4.96
N ASP A 103 1.77 3.63 6.05
CA ASP A 103 0.31 3.47 6.05
C ASP A 103 -0.36 4.52 5.14
N LEU A 104 -1.05 4.00 4.12
CA LEU A 104 -1.83 4.79 3.16
C LEU A 104 -2.89 5.67 3.84
N ARG A 105 -3.52 5.18 4.92
CA ARG A 105 -4.55 5.90 5.66
C ARG A 105 -3.95 7.13 6.35
N ASP A 106 -2.79 6.96 6.97
CA ASP A 106 -2.06 8.04 7.63
C ASP A 106 -1.56 9.09 6.64
N ILE A 107 -1.03 8.65 5.49
CA ILE A 107 -0.58 9.56 4.43
C ILE A 107 -1.76 10.39 3.92
N ARG A 108 -2.88 9.74 3.59
CA ARG A 108 -4.09 10.44 3.12
C ARG A 108 -4.67 11.39 4.17
N LYS A 109 -4.60 11.04 5.46
CA LYS A 109 -5.02 11.91 6.56
C LYS A 109 -4.14 13.17 6.64
N ARG A 110 -2.82 13.01 6.62
CA ARG A 110 -1.85 14.13 6.62
C ARG A 110 -2.05 15.06 5.44
N GLU A 111 -2.19 14.52 4.23
CA GLU A 111 -2.43 15.33 3.02
C GLU A 111 -3.72 16.14 3.11
N ARG A 112 -4.78 15.55 3.68
CA ARG A 112 -6.06 16.24 3.87
C ARG A 112 -5.93 17.37 4.89
N GLU A 113 -5.21 17.15 5.98
CA GLU A 113 -4.95 18.17 7.01
C GLU A 113 -4.10 19.31 6.45
N GLU A 114 -3.05 19.02 5.69
CA GLU A 114 -2.22 20.02 5.01
C GLU A 114 -3.01 20.86 4.01
N ARG A 115 -3.87 20.20 3.21
CA ARG A 115 -4.75 20.92 2.28
C ARG A 115 -5.70 21.85 3.02
N LYS A 116 -6.31 21.38 4.11
CA LYS A 116 -7.19 22.19 4.95
C LYS A 116 -6.45 23.41 5.52
N ARG A 117 -5.24 23.22 6.06
CA ARG A 117 -4.40 24.33 6.56
C ARG A 117 -4.05 25.33 5.48
N ARG A 118 -3.72 24.88 4.27
CA ARG A 118 -3.45 25.75 3.11
C ARG A 118 -4.68 26.56 2.70
N ASP A 119 -5.84 25.92 2.66
CA ASP A 119 -7.10 26.58 2.30
C ASP A 119 -7.52 27.60 3.37
N GLU A 120 -7.33 27.29 4.65
CA GLU A 120 -7.58 28.21 5.77
C GLU A 120 -6.59 29.40 5.78
N GLY A 121 -5.32 29.17 5.46
CA GLY A 121 -4.32 30.22 5.31
C GLY A 121 -4.70 31.21 4.20
N LYS A 122 -5.01 30.70 3.00
CA LYS A 122 -5.46 31.54 1.87
C LYS A 122 -6.68 32.38 2.21
N ARG A 123 -7.69 31.79 2.89
CA ARG A 123 -8.89 32.52 3.31
C ARG A 123 -8.57 33.64 4.32
N ARG A 124 -7.62 33.42 5.23
CA ARG A 124 -7.18 34.46 6.18
C ARG A 124 -6.43 35.59 5.47
N ASP A 125 -5.56 35.26 4.52
CA ASP A 125 -4.80 36.24 3.74
C ASP A 125 -5.73 37.10 2.85
N GLU A 126 -6.72 36.48 2.21
CA GLU A 126 -7.76 37.17 1.43
C GLU A 126 -8.63 38.09 2.30
N ALA A 127 -9.02 37.63 3.50
CA ALA A 127 -9.79 38.45 4.44
C ALA A 127 -8.98 39.61 5.02
N GLY A 128 -7.67 39.43 5.27
CA GLY A 128 -6.78 40.49 5.73
C GLY A 128 -6.51 41.55 4.66
N THR A 129 -6.54 41.17 3.37
CA THR A 129 -6.35 42.08 2.23
C THR A 129 -7.58 42.93 1.93
N GLN A 130 -8.80 42.48 2.28
CA GLN A 130 -10.04 43.24 2.04
C GLN A 130 -10.35 44.31 3.12
N VAL A 131 -9.63 44.30 4.25
CA VAL A 131 -9.86 45.20 5.39
C VAL A 131 -8.77 46.28 5.50
N ALA A 132 -7.75 46.25 4.63
CA ALA A 132 -6.70 47.25 4.49
C ALA A 132 -6.96 48.17 3.29
#